data_AF-A0A2H4VMS8-F1
#
_entry.id   AF-A0A2H4VMS8-F1
#
_cell.length_a   1.000
_cell.length_b   1.000
_cell.length_c   1.000
_cell.angle_alpha   90.00
_cell.angle_beta   90.00
_cell.angle_gamma   90.00
#
_symmetry.space_group_name_H-M   'P 1'
#
loop_
_entity.id
_entity.type
_entity.pdbx_description
1 polymer ?
#
loop_
_entity_poly.entity_id
_entity_poly.type
_entity_poly.pdbx_seq_one_letter_code
_entity_poly.pdbx_strand_id
1 'polypeptide(L)'
;MRSYTHIAGGIIFTILITYILNIPLSAFYIFLAGAVAVIPDLLDYMFMEKHNRETHNIWILLVLMALCLVNQIFIIIAAAYFSHIILDLLTSHGVRLLYPLKKTKFVCMKEKNRIKTGTNREKALFFFLVILVAGGVLMNYQVFSLIDSTAATGSITTVENNTTNASNAKTYINVQVQVDESMLNKNISIKNSQNESNIIVREIN
;
A
#
# COMPACT_ATOMS: atom_id res chain seq x y z
N MET A 1 -10.59 -17.64 -15.33
CA MET A 1 -11.79 -16.97 -14.77
C MET A 1 -12.16 -15.82 -15.71
N ARG A 2 -13.10 -14.93 -15.37
CA ARG A 2 -13.22 -13.64 -16.07
C ARG A 2 -12.05 -12.73 -15.69
N SER A 3 -11.70 -11.82 -16.59
CA SER A 3 -10.54 -10.93 -16.46
C SER A 3 -10.56 -10.07 -15.19
N TYR A 4 -11.74 -9.63 -14.73
CA TYR A 4 -11.84 -8.84 -13.48
C TYR A 4 -11.39 -9.63 -12.24
N THR A 5 -11.59 -10.95 -12.21
CA THR A 5 -11.13 -11.80 -11.09
C THR A 5 -9.61 -11.95 -11.13
N HIS A 6 -9.03 -12.02 -12.33
CA HIS A 6 -7.58 -12.04 -12.53
C HIS A 6 -6.94 -10.71 -12.13
N ILE A 7 -7.54 -9.57 -12.48
CA ILE A 7 -7.09 -8.24 -12.05
C ILE A 7 -7.07 -8.16 -10.52
N ALA A 8 -8.18 -8.51 -9.86
CA ALA A 8 -8.26 -8.48 -8.39
C ALA A 8 -7.21 -9.41 -7.74
N GLY A 9 -7.02 -10.60 -8.31
CA GLY A 9 -5.97 -11.53 -7.90
C GLY A 9 -4.56 -10.95 -8.05
N GLY A 10 -4.24 -10.39 -9.21
CA GLY A 10 -2.92 -9.85 -9.51
C GLY A 10 -2.55 -8.72 -8.56
N ILE A 11 -3.52 -7.84 -8.26
CA ILE A 11 -3.33 -6.75 -7.29
C ILE A 11 -3.08 -7.29 -5.88
N ILE A 12 -3.90 -8.21 -5.36
CA ILE A 12 -3.72 -8.69 -3.98
C ILE A 12 -2.41 -9.48 -3.81
N PHE A 13 -2.05 -10.32 -4.78
CA PHE A 13 -0.78 -11.05 -4.73
C PHE A 13 0.41 -10.10 -4.82
N THR A 14 0.31 -9.05 -5.62
CA THR A 14 1.34 -8.01 -5.66
C THR A 14 1.48 -7.33 -4.30
N ILE A 15 0.37 -6.87 -3.70
CA ILE A 15 0.37 -6.25 -2.37
C ILE A 15 1.03 -7.18 -1.35
N LEU A 16 0.63 -8.46 -1.34
CA LEU A 16 1.18 -9.47 -0.43
C LEU A 16 2.69 -9.67 -0.63
N ILE A 17 3.15 -9.84 -1.87
CA ILE A 17 4.58 -10.05 -2.17
C ILE A 17 5.39 -8.80 -1.85
N THR A 18 4.91 -7.61 -2.21
CA THR A 18 5.59 -6.36 -1.86
C THR A 18 5.64 -6.15 -0.35
N TYR A 19 4.60 -6.56 0.38
CA TYR A 19 4.59 -6.52 1.84
C TYR A 19 5.65 -7.47 2.44
N ILE A 20 5.71 -8.72 1.97
CA ILE A 20 6.70 -9.71 2.43
C ILE A 20 8.13 -9.26 2.14
N LEU A 21 8.36 -8.65 0.97
CA LEU A 21 9.68 -8.19 0.54
C LEU A 21 10.01 -6.77 1.01
N ASN A 22 9.13 -6.14 1.79
CA ASN A 22 9.24 -4.77 2.27
C ASN A 22 9.53 -3.74 1.15
N ILE A 23 8.89 -3.93 -0.01
CA ILE A 23 8.97 -3.02 -1.15
C ILE A 23 7.86 -1.96 -1.00
N PRO A 24 8.18 -0.66 -1.10
CA PRO A 24 7.17 0.39 -1.00
C PRO A 24 6.14 0.24 -2.14
N LEU A 25 4.87 0.16 -1.76
CA LEU A 25 3.78 0.03 -2.73
C LEU A 25 3.43 1.42 -3.28
N SER A 26 3.63 1.61 -4.57
CA SER A 26 3.21 2.82 -5.28
C SER A 26 1.91 2.56 -6.05
N ALA A 27 1.15 3.63 -6.32
CA ALA A 27 -0.02 3.55 -7.19
C ALA A 27 0.33 2.99 -8.58
N PHE A 28 1.55 3.29 -9.08
CA PHE A 28 2.06 2.74 -10.33
C PHE A 28 2.19 1.22 -10.29
N TYR A 29 2.68 0.63 -9.19
CA TYR A 29 2.79 -0.82 -9.06
C TYR A 29 1.42 -1.52 -8.99
N ILE A 30 0.43 -0.89 -8.36
CA ILE A 30 -0.95 -1.40 -8.33
C ILE A 30 -1.55 -1.40 -9.75
N PHE A 31 -1.39 -0.28 -10.48
CA PHE A 31 -1.83 -0.18 -11.86
C PHE A 31 -1.15 -1.22 -12.75
N LEU A 32 0.17 -1.35 -12.64
CA LEU A 32 0.95 -2.30 -13.40
C LEU A 32 0.53 -3.75 -13.11
N ALA A 33 0.31 -4.10 -11.85
CA ALA A 33 -0.17 -5.43 -11.47
C ALA A 33 -1.52 -5.77 -12.10
N GLY A 34 -2.46 -4.82 -12.10
CA GLY A 34 -3.76 -4.99 -12.74
C GLY A 34 -3.65 -5.16 -14.26
N ALA A 35 -2.81 -4.36 -14.93
CA ALA A 35 -2.59 -4.47 -16.37
C ALA A 35 -1.94 -5.81 -16.74
N VAL A 36 -0.89 -6.21 -16.03
CA VAL A 36 -0.14 -7.44 -16.29
C VAL A 36 -0.98 -8.69 -16.05
N ALA A 37 -1.88 -8.67 -15.07
CA ALA A 37 -2.75 -9.80 -14.75
C ALA A 37 -3.63 -10.25 -15.94
N VAL A 38 -3.87 -9.39 -16.93
CA VAL A 38 -4.68 -9.72 -18.11
C VAL A 38 -3.83 -10.04 -19.34
N ILE A 39 -2.53 -9.73 -19.32
CA ILE A 39 -1.61 -9.95 -20.45
C ILE A 39 -1.63 -11.39 -20.95
N PRO A 40 -1.57 -12.45 -20.11
CA PRO A 40 -1.57 -13.82 -20.62
C PRO A 40 -2.84 -14.14 -21.43
N ASP A 41 -4.00 -13.71 -20.93
CA ASP A 41 -5.28 -13.90 -21.63
C ASP A 41 -5.34 -13.10 -22.94
N LEU A 42 -4.76 -11.90 -22.96
CA LEU A 42 -4.67 -11.06 -24.16
C LEU A 42 -3.72 -11.65 -25.22
N LEU A 43 -2.56 -12.17 -24.80
CA LEU A 43 -1.61 -12.83 -25.70
C LEU A 43 -2.23 -14.08 -26.31
N ASP A 44 -2.92 -14.89 -25.50
CA ASP A 44 -3.67 -16.05 -25.97
C ASP A 44 -4.72 -15.67 -27.01
N TYR A 45 -5.46 -14.57 -26.79
CA TYR A 45 -6.46 -14.07 -27.73
C TYR A 45 -5.85 -13.56 -29.04
N MET A 46 -4.70 -12.90 -28.98
CA MET A 46 -4.07 -12.25 -30.14
C MET A 46 -3.25 -13.20 -31.01
N PHE A 47 -2.51 -14.12 -30.38
CA PHE A 47 -1.52 -14.95 -31.09
C PHE A 47 -1.97 -16.38 -31.33
N MET A 48 -3.08 -16.84 -30.74
CA MET A 48 -3.50 -18.24 -30.86
C MET A 48 -4.91 -18.35 -31.42
N GLU A 49 -5.04 -18.99 -32.59
CA GLU A 49 -6.31 -19.26 -33.28
C GLU A 49 -7.30 -20.10 -32.44
N LYS A 50 -6.83 -20.71 -31.34
CA LYS A 50 -7.63 -21.51 -30.42
C LYS A 50 -7.23 -21.13 -29.00
N HIS A 51 -8.21 -20.76 -28.16
CA HIS A 51 -8.06 -20.45 -26.72
C HIS A 51 -7.53 -21.64 -25.91
N ASN A 52 -6.29 -22.03 -26.16
CA ASN A 52 -5.68 -23.25 -25.65
C ASN A 52 -4.89 -23.01 -24.35
N ARG A 53 -4.84 -21.79 -23.80
CA ARG A 53 -4.17 -21.46 -22.53
C ARG A 53 -2.73 -21.94 -22.51
N GLU A 54 -2.01 -21.62 -23.57
CA GLU A 54 -0.63 -22.08 -23.79
C GLU A 54 0.40 -21.09 -23.25
N THR A 55 0.01 -19.82 -23.11
CA THR A 55 0.83 -18.79 -22.44
C THR A 55 0.82 -18.91 -20.92
N HIS A 56 -0.03 -19.75 -20.33
CA HIS A 56 -0.15 -19.94 -18.89
C HIS A 56 0.75 -21.09 -18.41
N ASN A 57 2.06 -20.96 -18.67
CA ASN A 57 3.04 -21.99 -18.35
C ASN A 57 4.02 -21.54 -17.24
N ILE A 58 4.63 -22.53 -16.58
CA ILE A 58 5.61 -22.29 -15.51
C ILE A 58 6.93 -21.75 -16.05
N TRP A 59 7.24 -21.96 -17.32
CA TRP A 59 8.48 -21.52 -17.95
C TRP A 59 8.56 -20.00 -18.06
N ILE A 60 7.45 -19.35 -18.41
CA ILE A 60 7.34 -17.88 -18.39
C ILE A 60 7.53 -17.35 -16.97
N LEU A 61 6.97 -18.03 -15.95
CA LEU A 61 7.20 -17.65 -14.56
C LEU A 61 8.68 -17.77 -14.19
N LEU A 62 9.36 -18.83 -14.62
CA LEU A 62 10.79 -19.04 -14.37
C LEU A 62 11.65 -17.92 -14.97
N VAL A 63 11.35 -17.54 -16.22
CA VAL A 63 12.04 -16.43 -16.90
C VAL A 63 11.79 -15.11 -16.18
N LEU A 64 10.53 -14.83 -15.80
CA LEU A 64 10.19 -13.63 -15.02
C LEU A 64 10.93 -13.61 -13.67
N MET A 65 11.07 -14.77 -13.02
CA MET A 65 11.78 -14.88 -11.75
C MET A 65 13.28 -14.61 -11.90
N ALA A 66 13.89 -15.01 -13.01
CA ALA A 66 15.28 -14.64 -13.32
C ALA A 66 15.42 -13.12 -13.55
N LEU A 67 14.46 -12.50 -14.24
CA LEU A 67 14.44 -11.06 -14.50
C LEU A 67 14.23 -10.22 -13.22
N CYS A 68 13.63 -10.77 -12.17
CA CYS A 68 13.54 -10.13 -10.85
C CYS A 68 14.92 -9.75 -10.28
N LEU A 69 15.98 -10.49 -10.63
CA LEU A 69 17.35 -10.17 -10.20
C LEU A 69 17.90 -8.90 -10.85
N VAL A 70 17.32 -8.48 -11.97
CA VAL A 70 17.76 -7.30 -12.74
C VAL A 70 16.99 -6.06 -12.30
N ASN A 71 15.68 -6.16 -12.09
CA ASN A 71 14.84 -5.01 -11.74
C ASN A 71 13.63 -5.42 -10.88
N GLN A 72 13.32 -4.62 -9.86
CA GLN A 72 12.17 -4.80 -8.97
C GLN A 72 10.82 -4.78 -9.71
N ILE A 73 10.71 -4.10 -10.85
CA ILE A 73 9.49 -4.10 -11.67
C ILE A 73 9.10 -5.53 -12.07
N PHE A 74 10.08 -6.40 -12.35
CA PHE A 74 9.79 -7.79 -12.71
C PHE A 74 9.21 -8.59 -11.54
N ILE A 75 9.43 -8.18 -10.29
CA ILE A 75 8.79 -8.79 -9.11
C ILE A 75 7.27 -8.56 -9.18
N ILE A 76 6.85 -7.35 -9.56
CA ILE A 76 5.43 -7.00 -9.73
C ILE A 76 4.81 -7.83 -10.86
N ILE A 77 5.52 -7.90 -11.99
CA ILE A 77 5.07 -8.67 -13.16
C ILE A 77 4.97 -10.16 -12.82
N ALA A 78 5.98 -10.72 -12.14
CA ALA A 78 6.01 -12.11 -11.72
C ALA A 78 4.91 -12.42 -10.70
N ALA A 79 4.66 -11.55 -9.73
CA ALA A 79 3.59 -11.72 -8.73
C ALA A 79 2.20 -11.71 -9.38
N ALA A 80 1.94 -10.77 -10.29
CA ALA A 80 0.68 -10.70 -11.03
C ALA A 80 0.48 -11.93 -11.93
N TYR A 81 1.54 -12.35 -12.65
CA TYR A 81 1.49 -13.55 -13.48
C TYR A 81 1.32 -14.83 -12.66
N PHE A 82 1.96 -14.92 -11.50
CA PHE A 82 1.82 -16.05 -10.57
C PHE A 82 0.39 -16.18 -10.04
N SER A 83 -0.24 -15.05 -9.66
CA SER A 83 -1.66 -15.00 -9.32
C SER A 83 -2.53 -15.56 -10.44
N HIS A 84 -2.23 -15.19 -11.69
CA HIS A 84 -2.97 -15.65 -12.85
C HIS A 84 -3.00 -17.18 -12.95
N ILE A 85 -1.82 -17.80 -12.81
CA ILE A 85 -1.67 -19.27 -12.79
C ILE A 85 -2.46 -19.89 -11.64
N ILE A 86 -2.33 -19.35 -10.42
CA ILE A 86 -3.04 -19.88 -9.24
C ILE A 86 -4.55 -19.82 -9.45
N LEU A 87 -5.07 -18.69 -9.90
CA LEU A 87 -6.51 -18.53 -10.12
C LEU A 87 -7.01 -19.51 -11.18
N ASP A 88 -6.25 -19.71 -12.26
CA ASP A 88 -6.63 -20.69 -13.28
C ASP A 88 -6.55 -22.14 -12.80
N LEU A 89 -5.63 -22.49 -11.89
CA LEU A 89 -5.59 -23.80 -11.22
C LEU A 89 -6.83 -24.09 -10.36
N LEU A 90 -7.49 -23.06 -9.84
CA LEU A 90 -8.73 -23.18 -9.06
C LEU A 90 -9.97 -23.36 -9.97
N THR A 91 -9.85 -23.07 -11.27
CA THR A 91 -10.97 -23.18 -12.20
C THR A 91 -11.21 -24.62 -12.66
N SER A 92 -12.38 -24.80 -13.24
CA SER A 92 -12.77 -26.05 -13.90
C SER A 92 -11.94 -26.36 -15.15
N HIS A 93 -11.41 -25.33 -15.81
CA HIS A 93 -10.61 -25.48 -17.04
C HIS A 93 -9.16 -25.86 -16.74
N GLY A 94 -8.65 -25.45 -15.57
CA GLY A 94 -7.27 -25.66 -15.17
C GLY A 94 -6.28 -24.90 -16.04
N VAL A 95 -5.01 -25.28 -15.91
CA VAL A 95 -3.90 -24.67 -16.63
C VAL A 95 -2.88 -25.71 -17.09
N ARG A 96 -2.26 -25.53 -18.25
CA ARG A 96 -1.24 -26.43 -18.79
C ARG A 96 0.15 -26.01 -18.31
N LEU A 97 0.43 -26.21 -17.02
CA LEU A 97 1.67 -25.74 -16.36
C LEU A 97 2.96 -26.11 -17.11
N LEU A 98 3.02 -27.33 -17.65
CA LEU A 98 4.22 -27.91 -18.25
C LEU A 98 4.28 -27.77 -19.79
N TYR A 99 3.39 -27.00 -20.41
CA TYR A 99 3.46 -26.73 -21.84
C TYR A 99 4.76 -25.97 -22.18
N PRO A 100 5.50 -26.32 -23.25
CA PRO A 100 5.16 -27.26 -24.33
C PRO A 100 5.51 -28.73 -24.08
N LEU A 101 6.25 -29.06 -23.02
CA LEU A 101 6.72 -30.44 -22.76
C LEU A 101 5.59 -31.43 -22.49
N LYS A 102 4.53 -31.01 -21.77
CA LYS A 102 3.35 -31.83 -21.51
C LYS A 102 2.07 -31.01 -21.69
N LYS A 103 1.09 -31.59 -22.40
CA LYS A 103 -0.22 -30.98 -22.66
C LYS A 103 -1.26 -31.25 -21.55
N THR A 104 -0.83 -31.86 -20.44
CA THR A 104 -1.70 -32.21 -19.31
C THR A 104 -2.22 -30.96 -18.61
N LYS A 105 -3.52 -30.93 -18.34
CA LYS A 105 -4.15 -29.85 -17.58
C LYS A 105 -4.04 -30.15 -16.09
N PHE A 106 -3.48 -29.21 -15.35
CA PHE A 106 -3.41 -29.26 -13.90
C PHE A 106 -4.58 -28.50 -13.29
N VAL A 107 -5.15 -29.04 -12.23
CA VAL A 107 -6.24 -28.45 -11.46
C VAL A 107 -5.98 -28.73 -9.98
N CYS A 108 -6.15 -27.73 -9.12
CA CYS A 108 -5.88 -27.85 -7.70
C CYS A 108 -7.05 -28.52 -6.93
N MET A 109 -8.29 -28.37 -7.40
CA MET A 109 -9.49 -28.78 -6.67
C MET A 109 -10.16 -30.04 -7.26
N LYS A 110 -10.74 -30.85 -6.37
CA LYS A 110 -11.67 -31.94 -6.74
C LYS A 110 -12.86 -31.38 -7.51
N GLU A 111 -13.38 -32.14 -8.46
CA GLU A 111 -14.37 -31.70 -9.46
C GLU A 111 -15.56 -30.91 -8.89
N LYS A 112 -16.10 -31.34 -7.76
CA LYS A 112 -17.25 -30.70 -7.08
C LYS A 112 -16.94 -29.31 -6.49
N ASN A 113 -15.67 -29.03 -6.19
CA ASN A 113 -15.22 -27.80 -5.54
C ASN A 113 -14.60 -26.80 -6.53
N ARG A 114 -14.41 -27.19 -7.79
CA ARG A 114 -13.85 -26.31 -8.82
C ARG A 114 -14.73 -25.09 -9.05
N ILE A 115 -14.09 -23.96 -9.33
CA ILE A 115 -14.78 -22.72 -9.64
C ILE A 115 -15.13 -22.75 -11.14
N LYS A 116 -16.43 -22.62 -11.43
CA LYS A 116 -16.96 -22.53 -12.79
C LYS A 116 -17.15 -21.06 -13.14
N THR A 117 -16.67 -20.67 -14.31
CA THR A 117 -16.85 -19.30 -14.83
C THR A 117 -18.33 -18.97 -14.94
N GLY A 118 -18.74 -17.77 -14.52
CA GLY A 118 -20.11 -17.28 -14.52
C GLY A 118 -20.97 -17.71 -13.33
N THR A 119 -20.46 -18.55 -12.43
CA THR A 119 -21.23 -19.02 -11.27
C THR A 119 -21.13 -18.09 -10.06
N ASN A 120 -22.08 -18.21 -9.13
CA ASN A 120 -22.05 -17.47 -7.87
C ASN A 120 -20.76 -17.70 -7.06
N ARG A 121 -20.09 -18.85 -7.23
CA ARG A 121 -18.80 -19.14 -6.60
C ARG A 121 -17.67 -18.25 -7.12
N GLU A 122 -17.65 -17.96 -8.42
CA GLU A 122 -16.68 -17.00 -8.97
C GLU A 122 -16.94 -15.58 -8.46
N LYS A 123 -18.21 -15.17 -8.42
CA LYS A 123 -18.59 -13.85 -7.88
C LYS A 123 -18.20 -13.71 -6.41
N ALA A 124 -18.41 -14.75 -5.60
CA ALA A 124 -18.01 -14.78 -4.21
C ALA A 124 -16.48 -14.69 -4.05
N LEU A 125 -15.72 -15.43 -4.87
CA LEU A 125 -14.26 -15.32 -4.88
C LEU A 125 -13.80 -13.91 -5.26
N PHE A 126 -14.39 -13.32 -6.30
CA PHE A 126 -14.07 -11.95 -6.70
C PHE A 126 -14.33 -10.95 -5.58
N PHE A 127 -15.49 -11.02 -4.93
CA PHE A 127 -15.83 -10.13 -3.82
C PHE A 127 -14.88 -10.29 -2.64
N PHE A 128 -14.52 -11.54 -2.32
CA PHE A 128 -13.51 -11.85 -1.31
C PHE A 128 -12.14 -11.24 -1.64
N LEU A 129 -11.68 -11.36 -2.89
CA LEU A 129 -10.42 -10.75 -3.34
C LEU A 129 -10.47 -9.22 -3.26
N VAL A 130 -11.59 -8.59 -3.61
CA VAL A 130 -11.76 -7.13 -3.52
C VAL A 130 -11.68 -6.65 -2.06
N ILE A 131 -12.30 -7.36 -1.12
CA ILE A 131 -12.19 -7.05 0.31
C ILE A 131 -10.73 -7.13 0.77
N LEU A 132 -10.00 -8.17 0.34
CA LEU A 132 -8.59 -8.30 0.66
C LEU A 132 -7.74 -7.18 0.04
N VAL A 133 -8.01 -6.77 -1.20
CA VAL A 133 -7.34 -5.63 -1.83
C VAL A 133 -7.58 -4.37 -1.02
N ALA A 134 -8.84 -4.06 -0.68
CA ALA A 134 -9.18 -2.88 0.12
C ALA A 134 -8.45 -2.90 1.48
N GLY A 135 -8.47 -4.05 2.17
CA GLY A 135 -7.74 -4.24 3.43
C GLY A 135 -6.23 -4.06 3.25
N GLY A 136 -5.63 -4.69 2.25
CA GLY A 136 -4.19 -4.60 1.99
C GLY A 136 -3.72 -3.18 1.65
N VAL A 137 -4.51 -2.45 0.86
CA VAL A 137 -4.27 -1.03 0.57
C VAL A 137 -4.35 -0.19 1.85
N LEU A 138 -5.40 -0.36 2.66
CA LEU A 138 -5.56 0.35 3.94
C LEU A 138 -4.38 0.11 4.90
N MET A 139 -3.88 -1.13 4.99
CA MET A 139 -2.73 -1.46 5.83
C MET A 139 -1.43 -0.84 5.30
N ASN A 140 -1.28 -0.70 3.98
CA ASN A 140 -0.10 -0.08 3.38
C ASN A 140 -0.08 1.44 3.55
N TYR A 141 -1.25 2.09 3.44
CA TYR A 141 -1.43 3.53 3.64
C TYR A 141 -1.43 3.93 5.12
N GLN A 142 -0.51 3.43 5.95
CA GLN A 142 -0.27 3.88 7.33
C GLN A 142 -1.55 4.23 8.15
N VAL A 143 -2.69 3.57 7.93
CA VAL A 143 -3.91 3.90 8.67
C VAL A 143 -3.71 3.56 10.16
N PHE A 144 -2.78 2.64 10.44
CA PHE A 144 -2.31 2.36 11.79
C PHE A 144 -1.39 3.41 12.40
N SER A 145 -0.75 4.31 11.63
CA SER A 145 -0.03 5.44 12.24
C SER A 145 -0.99 6.49 12.77
N LEU A 146 -2.20 6.60 12.21
CA LEU A 146 -3.28 7.41 12.77
C LEU A 146 -3.89 6.75 14.00
N ILE A 147 -4.00 5.42 14.04
CA ILE A 147 -4.49 4.70 15.22
C ILE A 147 -3.45 4.72 16.36
N ASP A 148 -2.15 4.59 16.09
CA ASP A 148 -1.11 4.77 17.11
C ASP A 148 -0.97 6.24 17.53
N SER A 149 -1.14 7.20 16.62
CA SER A 149 -1.16 8.62 16.99
C SER A 149 -2.39 8.96 17.84
N THR A 150 -3.56 8.38 17.54
CA THR A 150 -4.79 8.58 18.33
C THR A 150 -4.86 7.74 19.60
N ALA A 151 -4.21 6.56 19.65
CA ALA A 151 -4.00 5.77 20.85
C ALA A 151 -2.92 6.39 21.76
N ALA A 152 -1.93 7.08 21.19
CA ALA A 152 -1.01 7.96 21.93
C ALA A 152 -1.66 9.30 22.31
N THR A 153 -2.84 9.62 21.79
CA THR A 153 -3.69 10.74 22.26
C THR A 153 -4.70 10.27 23.33
N GLY A 154 -4.40 9.18 24.03
CA GLY A 154 -5.17 8.62 25.14
C GLY A 154 -4.60 8.93 26.52
N SER A 155 -4.18 10.17 26.80
CA SER A 155 -4.15 10.76 28.15
C SER A 155 -3.86 12.26 28.09
N ILE A 156 -4.91 13.07 27.99
CA ILE A 156 -5.28 14.04 29.02
C ILE A 156 -6.80 14.12 28.97
N THR A 157 -7.43 13.57 30.00
CA THR A 157 -8.86 13.72 30.29
C THR A 157 -9.11 15.19 30.60
N THR A 158 -9.61 15.97 29.65
CA THR A 158 -10.23 17.26 29.96
C THR A 158 -11.63 16.96 30.50
N VAL A 159 -11.69 16.59 31.78
CA VAL A 159 -12.94 16.67 32.55
C VAL A 159 -13.24 18.16 32.70
N GLU A 160 -14.24 18.64 31.97
CA GLU A 160 -14.92 19.90 32.28
C GLU A 160 -15.55 19.78 33.66
N ASN A 161 -14.80 20.22 34.68
CA ASN A 161 -15.38 20.65 35.94
C ASN A 161 -15.29 22.16 35.98
N ASN A 162 -16.42 22.81 35.72
CA ASN A 162 -16.69 24.15 36.18
C ASN A 162 -16.59 24.15 37.71
N THR A 163 -15.41 24.50 38.23
CA THR A 163 -15.27 25.01 39.57
C THR A 163 -14.10 25.99 39.57
N THR A 164 -14.47 27.26 39.68
CA THR A 164 -13.65 28.38 40.13
C THR A 164 -12.60 27.94 41.13
N ASN A 165 -11.31 28.02 40.78
CA ASN A 165 -10.23 28.29 41.73
C ASN A 165 -8.96 28.74 40.99
N ALA A 166 -8.51 29.93 41.36
CA ALA A 166 -7.31 30.58 40.88
C ALA A 166 -6.06 29.74 41.15
N SER A 167 -5.26 29.47 40.11
CA SER A 167 -3.90 28.96 40.27
C SER A 167 -3.10 29.13 38.98
N ASN A 168 -2.43 30.29 38.88
CA ASN A 168 -1.14 30.52 38.22
C ASN A 168 -0.81 29.65 36.97
N ALA A 169 -1.47 29.93 35.84
CA ALA A 169 -1.02 29.45 34.54
C ALA A 169 0.22 30.23 34.10
N LYS A 170 1.41 29.67 34.35
CA LYS A 170 2.67 30.20 33.79
C LYS A 170 2.74 29.83 32.30
N THR A 171 2.73 30.84 31.45
CA THR A 171 2.95 30.70 30.01
C THR A 171 4.43 30.96 29.72
N TYR A 172 5.14 29.97 29.20
CA TYR A 172 6.54 30.11 28.83
C TYR A 172 6.63 30.55 27.37
N ILE A 173 7.15 31.76 27.14
CA ILE A 173 7.39 32.31 25.80
C ILE A 173 8.89 32.34 25.58
N ASN A 174 9.41 31.53 24.66
CA ASN A 174 10.80 31.56 24.24
C ASN A 174 10.95 32.56 23.08
N VAL A 175 11.66 33.66 23.32
CA VAL A 175 11.97 34.68 22.31
C VAL A 175 13.48 34.70 22.10
N GLN A 176 13.94 34.36 20.91
CA GLN A 176 15.33 34.53 20.50
C GLN A 176 15.47 35.88 19.78
N VAL A 177 16.32 36.75 20.31
CA VAL A 177 16.60 38.07 19.73
C VAL A 177 18.07 38.09 19.33
N GLN A 178 18.33 38.21 18.03
CA GLN A 178 19.68 38.36 17.48
C GLN A 178 19.96 39.85 17.29
N VAL A 179 21.11 40.32 17.77
CA VAL A 179 21.42 41.75 17.78
C VAL A 179 22.87 41.99 17.33
N ASP A 180 23.03 42.88 16.36
CA ASP A 180 24.29 43.13 15.63
C ASP A 180 25.34 43.86 16.47
N GLU A 181 26.62 43.44 16.44
CA GLU A 181 27.68 43.86 17.39
C GLU A 181 28.10 45.34 17.27
N SER A 182 27.75 46.05 16.18
CA SER A 182 28.30 47.37 15.88
C SER A 182 27.62 48.58 16.55
N MET A 183 26.75 48.38 17.55
CA MET A 183 25.92 49.44 18.15
C MET A 183 26.06 49.48 19.68
N LEU A 184 26.60 50.59 20.22
CA LEU A 184 27.00 50.77 21.62
C LEU A 184 25.87 50.86 22.66
N ASN A 185 24.62 51.08 22.27
CA ASN A 185 23.48 51.09 23.20
C ASN A 185 22.23 50.55 22.53
N LYS A 186 21.54 49.60 23.18
CA LYS A 186 20.39 48.90 22.60
C LYS A 186 19.23 48.83 23.59
N ASN A 187 18.05 49.26 23.14
CA ASN A 187 16.84 49.29 23.94
C ASN A 187 15.86 48.22 23.43
N ILE A 188 15.50 47.25 24.28
CA ILE A 188 14.52 46.22 23.96
C ILE A 188 13.23 46.58 24.71
N SER A 189 12.17 46.88 23.96
CA SER A 189 10.86 47.22 24.51
C SER A 189 9.86 46.11 24.21
N ILE A 190 9.27 45.53 25.27
CA ILE A 190 8.22 44.52 25.16
C ILE A 190 6.91 45.18 25.61
N LYS A 191 5.96 45.33 24.68
CA LYS A 191 4.63 45.88 24.97
C LYS A 191 3.61 44.77 25.08
N ASN A 192 2.89 44.73 26.19
CA ASN A 192 1.65 43.98 26.33
C ASN A 192 0.48 44.98 26.44
N SER A 193 -0.72 44.58 26.00
CA SER A 193 -1.94 45.41 25.88
C SER A 193 -2.31 46.20 27.15
N GLN A 194 -1.78 45.83 28.32
CA GLN A 194 -2.06 46.50 29.60
C GLN A 194 -0.83 46.94 30.40
N ASN A 195 0.41 46.64 29.98
CA ASN A 195 1.62 47.10 30.68
C ASN A 195 2.86 47.09 29.77
N GLU A 196 3.70 48.10 29.93
CA GLU A 196 5.02 48.21 29.27
C GLU A 196 6.13 47.90 30.27
N SER A 197 7.09 47.06 29.86
CA SER A 197 8.31 46.82 30.64
C SER A 197 9.52 47.09 29.74
N ASN A 198 10.35 48.05 30.15
CA ASN A 198 11.56 48.44 29.45
C ASN A 198 12.78 47.86 30.16
N ILE A 199 13.61 47.14 29.40
CA ILE A 199 14.90 46.63 29.89
C ILE A 199 15.98 47.36 29.09
N ILE A 200 16.74 48.19 29.78
CA ILE A 200 17.86 48.94 29.21
C ILE A 200 19.13 48.14 29.49
N VAL A 201 19.76 47.63 28.43
CA VAL A 201 21.06 46.97 28.53
C VAL A 201 22.12 48.00 28.20
N ARG A 202 23.00 48.30 29.17
CA ARG A 202 24.17 49.17 28.99
C ARG A 202 25.43 48.34 29.12
N GLU A 203 26.38 48.53 28.24
CA GLU A 203 27.73 48.02 28.43
C GLU A 203 28.42 48.84 29.52
N ILE A 204 28.95 48.14 30.52
CA ILE A 204 29.81 48.74 31.55
C ILE A 204 31.23 48.56 31.03
N ASN A 205 31.89 49.69 30.80
CA ASN A 205 33.25 49.82 30.31
C ASN A 205 34.29 49.37 31.35
#